data_AF-A0A833DBZ8-F1
#
_entry.id   AF-A0A833DBZ8-F1
#
_cell.length_a   1.000
_cell.length_b   1.000
_cell.length_c   1.000
_cell.angle_alpha   90.00
_cell.angle_beta   90.00
_cell.angle_gamma   90.00
#
_symmetry.space_group_name_H-M   'P 1'
#
loop_
_entity.id
_entity.type
_entity.pdbx_description
1 polymer ?
#
loop_
_entity_poly.entity_id
_entity_poly.type
_entity_poly.pdbx_seq_one_letter_code
_entity_poly.pdbx_strand_id
1 'polypeptide(L)'
;IAKWLKEARKNREGYSTKTTFIRKDGTKFAAEFTCTVTMKDGKHIGYCGRTEELKDVSPMDTMPKTSLLTRFISIVAITRLPFLSATWIPIIASVVWGIQKELIVMDWVTFGLVFMGGSFLHLAANTYNDYFDWTSGTDQINNDYFLQLSGGSRAIELGLITEKQLFRLATSFLALAGLSGIVIMLDNKVELLYYGLAGAFSGYFYTGYPLRLVARKGIGELLIGLNYGPLMTMGAIYAMSGTHSWDAFLFGIPLGILTTAILWINQFPDSKADEIAGKHHLVVVLGLEKSSWGYLFLMLAAFSSIYALFEYKIVEEGALLSLLGLPVALYYSYWVINNYNTRELAGANWGTIGIHAITGLLLIIGIGYI
;
A
#
# COMPACT_ATOMS: atom_id res chain seq x y z
N ILE A 1 -25.61 8.58 7.24
CA ILE A 1 -25.90 7.13 7.29
C ILE A 1 -25.45 6.49 8.61
N ALA A 2 -24.19 6.65 9.05
CA ALA A 2 -23.62 5.96 10.22
C ALA A 2 -24.32 6.16 11.60
N LYS A 3 -25.32 7.05 11.73
CA LYS A 3 -26.03 7.31 12.99
C LYS A 3 -27.50 6.90 12.99
N TRP A 4 -28.07 6.46 11.86
CA TRP A 4 -29.52 6.24 11.73
C TRP A 4 -30.05 5.22 12.75
N LEU A 5 -29.38 4.07 12.90
CA LEU A 5 -29.75 3.04 13.87
C LEU A 5 -29.58 3.49 15.32
N LYS A 6 -28.56 4.32 15.59
CA LYS A 6 -28.28 4.87 16.92
C LYS A 6 -29.35 5.89 17.31
N GLU A 7 -29.76 6.76 16.39
CA GLU A 7 -30.82 7.74 16.63
C GLU A 7 -32.20 7.06 16.71
N ALA A 8 -32.48 6.09 15.84
CA ALA A 8 -33.70 5.27 15.93
C ALA A 8 -33.82 4.58 17.29
N ARG A 9 -32.72 4.13 17.90
CA ARG A 9 -32.74 3.51 19.23
C ARG A 9 -33.09 4.48 20.36
N LYS A 10 -32.82 5.77 20.21
CA LYS A 10 -33.11 6.79 21.23
C LYS A 10 -34.56 7.24 21.20
N ASN A 11 -35.22 7.16 20.04
CA ASN A 11 -36.60 7.63 19.85
C ASN A 11 -37.55 6.45 19.60
N ARG A 12 -38.63 6.33 20.39
CA ARG A 12 -39.64 5.27 20.19
C ARG A 12 -40.35 5.36 18.84
N GLU A 13 -40.45 6.56 18.26
CA GLU A 13 -41.04 6.79 16.93
C GLU A 13 -40.06 6.47 15.78
N GLY A 14 -38.80 6.15 16.10
CA GLY A 14 -37.75 5.88 15.13
C GLY A 14 -37.04 7.13 14.63
N TYR A 15 -36.38 6.99 13.48
CA TYR A 15 -35.62 8.05 12.80
C TYR A 15 -36.00 8.10 11.33
N SER A 16 -36.49 9.25 10.85
CA SER A 16 -36.74 9.50 9.42
C SER A 16 -35.71 10.46 8.83
N THR A 17 -35.34 10.25 7.56
CA THR A 17 -34.46 11.14 6.80
C THR A 17 -34.73 11.05 5.31
N LYS A 18 -34.53 12.15 4.58
CA LYS A 18 -34.54 12.13 3.11
C LYS A 18 -33.14 11.87 2.59
N THR A 19 -32.99 10.90 1.70
CA THR A 19 -31.70 10.53 1.14
C THR A 19 -31.84 9.94 -0.27
N THR A 20 -30.73 9.80 -0.98
CA THR A 20 -30.71 9.18 -2.31
C THR A 20 -30.36 7.70 -2.20
N PHE A 21 -31.16 6.86 -2.83
CA PHE A 21 -30.89 5.44 -3.03
C PHE A 21 -30.52 5.16 -4.48
N ILE A 22 -29.87 4.01 -4.69
CA ILE A 22 -29.48 3.51 -6.00
C ILE A 22 -30.29 2.24 -6.27
N ARG A 23 -30.97 2.19 -7.41
CA ARG A 23 -31.69 1.00 -7.88
C ARG A 23 -30.71 -0.07 -8.37
N LYS A 24 -31.21 -1.29 -8.59
CA LYS A 24 -30.40 -2.39 -9.15
C LYS A 24 -29.86 -2.09 -10.55
N ASP A 25 -30.52 -1.23 -11.32
CA ASP A 25 -30.09 -0.77 -12.65
C ASP A 25 -29.09 0.40 -12.60
N GLY A 26 -28.69 0.84 -11.40
CA GLY A 26 -27.76 1.95 -11.18
C GLY A 26 -28.40 3.34 -11.19
N THR A 27 -29.70 3.46 -11.48
CA THR A 27 -30.40 4.76 -11.43
C THR A 27 -30.57 5.25 -10.00
N LYS A 28 -30.48 6.56 -9.79
CA LYS A 28 -30.63 7.22 -8.49
C LYS A 28 -32.05 7.71 -8.32
N PHE A 29 -32.62 7.56 -7.13
CA PHE A 29 -33.91 8.14 -6.76
C PHE A 29 -33.87 8.74 -5.35
N ALA A 30 -34.57 9.84 -5.14
CA ALA A 30 -34.75 10.42 -3.81
C ALA A 30 -35.80 9.59 -3.06
N ALA A 31 -35.55 9.32 -1.78
CA ALA A 31 -36.52 8.64 -0.92
C ALA A 31 -36.48 9.17 0.50
N GLU A 32 -37.62 9.09 1.17
CA GLU A 32 -37.68 9.16 2.62
C GLU A 32 -37.43 7.76 3.19
N PHE A 33 -36.44 7.66 4.08
CA PHE A 33 -36.10 6.45 4.79
C PHE A 33 -36.42 6.61 6.27
N THR A 34 -37.28 5.74 6.77
CA THR A 34 -37.67 5.66 8.18
C THR A 34 -37.18 4.36 8.78
N CYS A 35 -36.41 4.44 9.86
CA CYS A 35 -35.94 3.30 10.63
C CYS A 35 -36.57 3.30 12.02
N THR A 36 -37.29 2.25 12.37
CA THR A 36 -37.91 2.05 13.69
C THR A 36 -37.29 0.86 14.41
N VAL A 37 -37.34 0.87 15.74
CA VAL A 37 -36.87 -0.24 16.58
C VAL A 37 -37.97 -1.29 16.67
N THR A 38 -37.61 -2.56 16.46
CA THR A 38 -38.50 -3.70 16.66
C THR A 38 -38.30 -4.24 18.08
N MET A 39 -39.38 -4.29 18.85
CA MET A 39 -39.37 -4.72 20.24
C MET A 39 -40.23 -5.97 20.42
N LYS A 40 -39.77 -6.92 21.23
CA LYS A 40 -40.54 -8.09 21.68
C LYS A 40 -40.34 -8.27 23.18
N ASP A 41 -41.42 -8.35 23.94
CA ASP A 41 -41.41 -8.50 25.41
C ASP A 41 -40.52 -7.45 26.12
N GLY A 42 -40.55 -6.21 25.66
CA GLY A 42 -39.72 -5.12 26.20
C GLY A 42 -38.24 -5.19 25.83
N LYS A 43 -37.81 -6.20 25.05
CA LYS A 43 -36.43 -6.33 24.54
C LYS A 43 -36.34 -5.89 23.09
N HIS A 44 -35.25 -5.19 22.77
CA HIS A 44 -34.90 -4.84 21.39
C HIS A 44 -34.46 -6.09 20.64
N ILE A 45 -35.15 -6.41 19.54
CA ILE A 45 -34.87 -7.59 18.70
C ILE A 45 -34.41 -7.25 17.27
N GLY A 46 -34.48 -5.99 16.85
CA GLY A 46 -33.98 -5.55 15.54
C GLY A 46 -34.53 -4.20 15.12
N TYR A 47 -34.41 -3.90 13.82
CA TYR A 47 -34.88 -2.66 13.21
C TYR A 47 -35.79 -2.96 12.01
N CYS A 48 -36.77 -2.09 11.77
CA CYS A 48 -37.59 -2.11 10.57
C CYS A 48 -37.33 -0.84 9.76
N GLY A 49 -36.92 -0.99 8.51
CA GLY A 49 -36.68 0.11 7.58
C GLY A 49 -37.81 0.22 6.56
N ARG A 50 -38.40 1.41 6.41
CA ARG A 50 -39.34 1.75 5.34
C ARG A 50 -38.69 2.77 4.41
N THR A 51 -38.74 2.52 3.11
CA THR A 51 -38.24 3.43 2.07
C THR A 51 -39.41 3.86 1.21
N GLU A 52 -39.64 5.16 1.08
CA GLU A 52 -40.71 5.75 0.27
C GLU A 52 -40.12 6.72 -0.75
N GLU A 53 -40.32 6.44 -2.04
CA GLU A 53 -39.76 7.25 -3.12
C GLU A 53 -40.44 8.62 -3.23
N LEU A 54 -39.62 9.65 -3.34
CA LEU A 54 -40.04 11.04 -3.51
C LEU A 54 -39.98 11.40 -5.00
N LYS A 55 -41.12 11.27 -5.69
CA LYS A 55 -41.21 11.43 -7.16
C LYS A 55 -40.83 12.84 -7.65
N ASP A 56 -41.10 13.87 -6.86
CA ASP A 56 -40.91 15.27 -7.25
C ASP A 56 -39.61 15.88 -6.70
N VAL A 57 -38.71 15.07 -6.13
CA VAL A 57 -37.45 15.54 -5.54
C VAL A 57 -36.28 14.99 -6.33
N SER A 58 -35.40 15.87 -6.79
CA SER A 58 -34.18 15.45 -7.49
C SER A 58 -33.29 14.65 -6.52
N PRO A 59 -32.69 13.52 -6.97
CA PRO A 59 -31.69 12.81 -6.17
C PRO A 59 -30.56 13.72 -5.70
N MET A 60 -30.12 14.72 -6.50
CA MET A 60 -29.04 15.60 -6.07
C MET A 60 -29.38 16.42 -4.82
N ASP A 61 -30.66 16.75 -4.60
CA ASP A 61 -31.11 17.56 -3.46
C ASP A 61 -31.09 16.79 -2.14
N THR A 62 -31.22 15.47 -2.22
CA THR A 62 -31.20 14.56 -1.06
C THR A 62 -29.89 13.80 -0.91
N MET A 63 -28.93 14.05 -1.81
CA MET A 63 -27.64 13.36 -1.78
C MET A 63 -26.87 13.76 -0.52
N PRO A 64 -26.38 12.79 0.29
CA PRO A 64 -25.64 13.11 1.50
C PRO A 64 -24.45 14.02 1.19
N LYS A 65 -24.36 15.16 1.86
CA LYS A 65 -23.20 16.05 1.73
C LYS A 65 -21.95 15.33 2.22
N THR A 66 -21.00 15.10 1.32
CA THR A 66 -19.68 14.58 1.68
C THR A 66 -18.85 15.69 2.30
N SER A 67 -18.36 15.50 3.52
CA SER A 67 -17.43 16.44 4.14
C SER A 67 -16.08 16.43 3.40
N LEU A 68 -15.29 17.51 3.53
CA LEU A 68 -13.91 17.55 3.00
C LEU A 68 -13.07 16.41 3.58
N LEU A 69 -13.23 16.09 4.86
CA LEU A 69 -12.56 14.98 5.52
C LEU A 69 -12.91 13.63 4.87
N THR A 70 -14.19 13.41 4.54
CA THR A 70 -14.63 12.18 3.87
C THR A 70 -14.01 12.04 2.48
N ARG A 71 -13.89 13.16 1.73
CA ARG A 71 -13.22 13.17 0.43
C ARG A 71 -11.74 12.85 0.56
N PHE A 72 -11.08 13.45 1.56
CA PHE A 72 -9.67 13.16 1.85
C PHE A 72 -9.45 11.68 2.21
N ILE A 73 -10.27 11.12 3.11
CA ILE A 73 -10.22 9.70 3.47
C ILE A 73 -10.43 8.81 2.23
N SER A 74 -11.30 9.21 1.31
CA SER A 74 -11.52 8.47 0.06
C SER A 74 -10.26 8.45 -0.81
N ILE A 75 -9.54 9.58 -0.92
CA ILE A 75 -8.26 9.63 -1.64
C ILE A 75 -7.22 8.73 -0.98
N VAL A 76 -7.11 8.80 0.35
CA VAL A 76 -6.19 7.95 1.13
C VAL A 76 -6.47 6.47 0.88
N ALA A 77 -7.74 6.08 0.88
CA ALA A 77 -8.16 4.71 0.60
C ALA A 77 -7.85 4.29 -0.84
N ILE A 78 -8.31 5.06 -1.83
CA ILE A 78 -8.13 4.78 -3.28
C ILE A 78 -6.65 4.60 -3.63
N THR A 79 -5.79 5.46 -3.10
CA THR A 79 -4.37 5.50 -3.48
C THR A 79 -3.48 4.65 -2.58
N ARG A 80 -4.06 4.08 -1.51
CA ARG A 80 -3.33 3.34 -0.48
C ARG A 80 -2.16 4.17 0.10
N LEU A 81 -2.42 5.46 0.33
CA LEU A 81 -1.41 6.46 0.70
C LEU A 81 -0.46 6.05 1.84
N PRO A 82 -0.90 5.36 2.92
CA PRO A 82 -0.01 4.98 4.02
C PRO A 82 1.15 4.06 3.62
N PHE A 83 1.04 3.33 2.51
CA PHE A 83 2.11 2.48 2.00
C PHE A 83 3.29 3.29 1.44
N LEU A 84 3.14 4.61 1.20
CA LEU A 84 4.24 5.47 0.77
C LEU A 84 5.43 5.48 1.74
N SER A 85 5.24 5.07 3.00
CA SER A 85 6.35 4.82 3.92
C SER A 85 7.42 3.88 3.34
N ALA A 86 7.04 2.88 2.53
CA ALA A 86 7.95 1.98 1.82
C ALA A 86 8.75 2.67 0.70
N THR A 87 8.40 3.90 0.33
CA THR A 87 9.16 4.74 -0.61
C THR A 87 9.93 5.84 0.11
N TRP A 88 9.29 6.50 1.07
CA TRP A 88 9.89 7.61 1.79
C TRP A 88 11.12 7.20 2.58
N ILE A 89 11.05 6.05 3.27
CA ILE A 89 12.15 5.56 4.09
C ILE A 89 13.39 5.26 3.24
N PRO A 90 13.34 4.45 2.17
CA PRO A 90 14.50 4.23 1.30
C PRO A 90 15.07 5.50 0.68
N ILE A 91 14.21 6.41 0.20
CA ILE A 91 14.70 7.67 -0.39
C ILE A 91 15.43 8.50 0.67
N ILE A 92 14.82 8.73 1.83
CA ILE A 92 15.44 9.54 2.90
C ILE A 92 16.71 8.86 3.40
N ALA A 93 16.68 7.55 3.65
CA ALA A 93 17.84 6.79 4.11
C ALA A 93 19.00 6.86 3.11
N SER A 94 18.72 6.72 1.82
CA SER A 94 19.76 6.80 0.78
C SER A 94 20.36 8.20 0.67
N VAL A 95 19.55 9.25 0.79
CA VAL A 95 20.04 10.64 0.75
C VAL A 95 20.92 10.93 1.98
N VAL A 96 20.49 10.54 3.18
CA VAL A 96 21.28 10.71 4.41
C VAL A 96 22.61 9.95 4.31
N TRP A 97 22.56 8.69 3.87
CA TRP A 97 23.76 7.89 3.61
C TRP A 97 24.67 8.53 2.56
N GLY A 98 24.12 9.06 1.46
CA GLY A 98 24.89 9.72 0.42
C GLY A 98 25.54 11.04 0.87
N ILE A 99 24.91 11.78 1.78
CA ILE A 99 25.51 12.95 2.43
C ILE A 99 26.67 12.51 3.33
N GLN A 100 26.48 11.48 4.15
CA GLN A 100 27.53 10.94 5.02
C GLN A 100 28.75 10.46 4.23
N LYS A 101 28.53 9.81 3.08
CA LYS A 101 29.60 9.36 2.17
C LYS A 101 30.16 10.46 1.25
N GLU A 102 29.79 11.73 1.48
CA GLU A 102 30.21 12.88 0.68
C GLU A 102 29.88 12.77 -0.82
N LEU A 103 28.89 11.93 -1.18
CA LEU A 103 28.41 11.76 -2.55
C LEU A 103 27.38 12.83 -2.95
N ILE A 104 26.70 13.43 -1.97
CA ILE A 104 25.61 14.38 -2.17
C ILE A 104 25.89 15.68 -1.45
N VAL A 105 25.78 16.80 -2.16
CA VAL A 105 25.52 18.12 -1.57
C VAL A 105 24.02 18.37 -1.66
N MET A 106 23.39 18.70 -0.54
CA MET A 106 21.93 18.77 -0.48
C MET A 106 21.36 19.92 -1.31
N ASP A 107 20.67 19.57 -2.41
CA ASP A 107 19.78 20.46 -3.13
C ASP A 107 18.32 20.09 -2.84
N TRP A 108 17.62 20.99 -2.15
CA TRP A 108 16.22 20.78 -1.74
C TRP A 108 15.26 20.69 -2.92
N VAL A 109 15.59 21.31 -4.05
CA VAL A 109 14.74 21.24 -5.26
C VAL A 109 14.83 19.84 -5.86
N THR A 110 16.04 19.33 -6.12
CA THR A 110 16.25 17.98 -6.63
C THR A 110 15.71 16.93 -5.66
N PHE A 111 15.96 17.08 -4.35
CA PHE A 111 15.37 16.18 -3.35
C PHE A 111 13.85 16.17 -3.39
N GLY A 112 13.21 17.34 -3.48
CA GLY A 112 11.76 17.45 -3.61
C GLY A 112 11.23 16.73 -4.86
N LEU A 113 11.93 16.84 -5.99
CA LEU A 113 11.58 16.13 -7.22
C LEU A 113 11.77 14.61 -7.10
N VAL A 114 12.86 14.14 -6.47
CA VAL A 114 13.10 12.71 -6.21
C VAL A 114 12.02 12.14 -5.30
N PHE A 115 11.74 12.82 -4.19
CA PHE A 115 10.75 12.40 -3.20
C PHE A 115 9.34 12.33 -3.78
N MET A 116 8.93 13.38 -4.51
CA MET A 116 7.62 13.42 -5.17
C MET A 116 7.54 12.44 -6.34
N GLY A 117 8.58 12.36 -7.17
CA GLY A 117 8.65 11.45 -8.31
C GLY A 117 8.54 9.99 -7.89
N GLY A 118 9.31 9.57 -6.88
CA GLY A 118 9.21 8.23 -6.30
C GLY A 118 7.84 7.96 -5.68
N SER A 119 7.27 8.94 -4.97
CA SER A 119 5.93 8.83 -4.39
C SER A 119 4.86 8.64 -5.48
N PHE A 120 4.89 9.44 -6.55
CA PHE A 120 3.96 9.31 -7.65
C PHE A 120 4.11 7.97 -8.37
N LEU A 121 5.34 7.46 -8.52
CA LEU A 121 5.56 6.15 -9.14
C LEU A 121 4.97 5.01 -8.30
N HIS A 122 5.10 5.07 -6.97
CA HIS A 122 4.43 4.13 -6.07
C HIS A 122 2.91 4.27 -6.15
N LEU A 123 2.36 5.49 -6.09
CA LEU A 123 0.90 5.69 -6.20
C LEU A 123 0.36 5.17 -7.53
N ALA A 124 1.10 5.35 -8.63
CA ALA A 124 0.76 4.75 -9.91
C ALA A 124 0.73 3.21 -9.82
N ALA A 125 1.76 2.58 -9.24
CA ALA A 125 1.82 1.13 -9.07
C ALA A 125 0.66 0.58 -8.22
N ASN A 126 0.33 1.20 -7.09
CA ASN A 126 -0.82 0.80 -6.26
C ASN A 126 -2.14 0.93 -7.01
N THR A 127 -2.32 2.04 -7.74
CA THR A 127 -3.55 2.32 -8.47
C THR A 127 -3.71 1.40 -9.69
N TYR A 128 -2.62 1.09 -10.40
CA TYR A 128 -2.61 0.08 -11.46
C TYR A 128 -2.87 -1.32 -10.91
N ASN A 129 -2.30 -1.66 -9.74
CA ASN A 129 -2.56 -2.94 -9.07
C ASN A 129 -4.06 -3.16 -8.87
N ASP A 130 -4.75 -2.21 -8.23
CA ASP A 130 -6.19 -2.29 -8.01
C ASP A 130 -6.99 -2.31 -9.33
N TYR A 131 -6.59 -1.53 -10.34
CA TYR A 131 -7.26 -1.55 -11.65
C TYR A 131 -7.16 -2.91 -12.35
N PHE A 132 -5.98 -3.52 -12.36
CA PHE A 132 -5.75 -4.80 -13.03
C PHE A 132 -6.30 -5.99 -12.24
N ASP A 133 -6.26 -5.95 -10.91
CA ASP A 133 -6.88 -6.99 -10.07
C ASP A 133 -8.42 -6.94 -10.21
N TRP A 134 -9.04 -5.74 -10.32
CA TRP A 134 -10.45 -5.58 -10.66
C TRP A 134 -10.81 -6.11 -12.06
N THR A 135 -10.07 -5.68 -13.09
CA THR A 135 -10.39 -6.03 -14.49
C THR A 135 -10.09 -7.50 -14.82
N SER A 136 -9.20 -8.14 -14.06
CA SER A 136 -8.91 -9.57 -14.20
C SER A 136 -9.89 -10.50 -13.49
N GLY A 137 -10.82 -9.96 -12.68
CA GLY A 137 -11.77 -10.76 -11.91
C GLY A 137 -11.28 -11.18 -10.52
N THR A 138 -10.05 -10.78 -10.13
CA THR A 138 -9.42 -11.25 -8.88
C THR A 138 -10.14 -10.70 -7.65
N ASP A 139 -10.46 -9.41 -7.66
CA ASP A 139 -11.13 -8.73 -6.54
C ASP A 139 -12.52 -9.33 -6.25
N GLN A 140 -13.28 -9.66 -7.29
CA GLN A 140 -14.64 -10.21 -7.19
C GLN A 140 -14.67 -11.64 -6.62
N ILE A 141 -13.55 -12.37 -6.70
CA ILE A 141 -13.39 -13.70 -6.11
C ILE A 141 -13.10 -13.60 -4.60
N ASN A 142 -12.46 -12.51 -4.17
CA ASN A 142 -12.04 -12.33 -2.78
C ASN A 142 -13.22 -11.92 -1.88
N ASN A 143 -13.86 -12.94 -1.28
CA ASN A 143 -15.03 -12.77 -0.40
C ASN A 143 -14.69 -12.81 1.10
N ASP A 144 -13.43 -13.05 1.47
CA ASP A 144 -12.99 -13.07 2.87
C ASP A 144 -12.64 -11.65 3.35
N TYR A 145 -13.68 -10.84 3.52
CA TYR A 145 -13.67 -9.39 3.78
C TYR A 145 -13.09 -8.93 5.13
N PHE A 146 -12.29 -9.76 5.81
CA PHE A 146 -12.06 -9.61 7.24
C PHE A 146 -10.77 -8.86 7.63
N LEU A 147 -9.88 -8.55 6.68
CA LEU A 147 -8.60 -7.89 6.97
C LEU A 147 -8.45 -6.55 6.22
N GLN A 148 -8.27 -5.47 6.98
CA GLN A 148 -8.21 -4.09 6.45
C GLN A 148 -7.02 -3.82 5.51
N LEU A 149 -6.02 -4.71 5.48
CA LEU A 149 -4.77 -4.54 4.71
C LEU A 149 -4.65 -5.51 3.52
N SER A 150 -5.61 -6.42 3.32
CA SER A 150 -5.64 -7.39 2.22
C SER A 150 -6.78 -7.09 1.23
N GLY A 151 -6.71 -7.61 0.01
CA GLY A 151 -7.74 -7.42 -1.03
C GLY A 151 -7.76 -6.05 -1.71
N GLY A 152 -6.63 -5.33 -1.78
CA GLY A 152 -6.52 -4.03 -2.47
C GLY A 152 -7.24 -2.87 -1.78
N SER A 153 -7.41 -1.73 -2.46
CA SER A 153 -8.20 -0.60 -1.90
C SER A 153 -9.71 -0.84 -1.89
N ARG A 154 -10.18 -1.78 -2.74
CA ARG A 154 -11.60 -2.06 -3.01
C ARG A 154 -12.40 -0.82 -3.44
N ALA A 155 -11.72 0.20 -3.96
CA ALA A 155 -12.35 1.48 -4.23
C ALA A 155 -13.44 1.41 -5.31
N ILE A 156 -13.28 0.52 -6.30
CA ILE A 156 -14.31 0.30 -7.33
C ILE A 156 -15.51 -0.44 -6.73
N GLU A 157 -15.28 -1.50 -5.95
CA GLU A 157 -16.35 -2.26 -5.26
C GLU A 157 -17.20 -1.39 -4.34
N LEU A 158 -16.53 -0.48 -3.62
CA LEU A 158 -17.19 0.47 -2.71
C LEU A 158 -17.83 1.66 -3.45
N GLY A 159 -17.74 1.71 -4.78
CA GLY A 159 -18.29 2.79 -5.60
C GLY A 159 -17.62 4.15 -5.39
N LEU A 160 -16.41 4.18 -4.83
CA LEU A 160 -15.65 5.42 -4.57
C LEU A 160 -15.08 6.02 -5.87
N ILE A 161 -14.78 5.17 -6.85
CA ILE A 161 -14.18 5.56 -8.13
C ILE A 161 -14.60 4.56 -9.22
N THR A 162 -14.81 5.05 -10.45
CA THR A 162 -15.07 4.17 -11.60
C THR A 162 -13.78 3.60 -12.17
N GLU A 163 -13.85 2.45 -12.85
CA GLU A 163 -12.73 1.83 -13.55
C GLU A 163 -11.96 2.81 -14.46
N LYS A 164 -12.68 3.57 -15.30
CA LYS A 164 -12.09 4.56 -16.21
C LYS A 164 -11.46 5.75 -15.48
N GLN A 165 -11.93 6.09 -14.28
CA GLN A 165 -11.31 7.13 -13.45
C GLN A 165 -10.05 6.59 -12.75
N LEU A 166 -10.07 5.35 -12.27
CA LEU A 166 -8.93 4.71 -11.61
C LEU A 166 -7.74 4.57 -12.57
N PHE A 167 -7.98 4.10 -13.80
CA PHE A 167 -6.92 4.03 -14.83
C PHE A 167 -6.32 5.40 -15.16
N ARG A 168 -7.17 6.42 -15.30
CA ARG A 168 -6.72 7.81 -15.55
C ARG A 168 -5.92 8.35 -14.38
N LEU A 169 -6.33 8.06 -13.15
CA LEU A 169 -5.61 8.44 -11.95
C LEU A 169 -4.21 7.79 -11.90
N ALA A 170 -4.11 6.47 -12.11
CA ALA A 170 -2.84 5.76 -12.18
C ALA A 170 -1.91 6.34 -13.25
N THR A 171 -2.45 6.58 -14.45
CA THR A 171 -1.70 7.18 -15.57
C THR A 171 -1.24 8.60 -15.27
N SER A 172 -2.06 9.39 -14.56
CA SER A 172 -1.68 10.75 -14.17
C SER A 172 -0.52 10.77 -13.18
N PHE A 173 -0.48 9.84 -12.21
CA PHE A 173 0.65 9.71 -11.30
C PHE A 173 1.91 9.26 -12.05
N LEU A 174 1.80 8.31 -12.98
CA LEU A 174 2.95 7.92 -13.81
C LEU A 174 3.49 9.09 -14.64
N ALA A 175 2.61 9.92 -15.21
CA ALA A 175 3.00 11.12 -15.94
C ALA A 175 3.69 12.15 -15.03
N LEU A 176 3.19 12.37 -13.81
CA LEU A 176 3.82 13.26 -12.83
C LEU A 176 5.19 12.75 -12.39
N ALA A 177 5.35 11.45 -12.17
CA ALA A 177 6.64 10.83 -11.89
C ALA A 177 7.63 11.03 -13.05
N GLY A 178 7.17 10.84 -14.29
CA GLY A 178 7.94 11.09 -15.50
C GLY A 178 8.37 12.54 -15.64
N LEU A 179 7.47 13.50 -15.35
CA LEU A 179 7.78 14.93 -15.36
C LEU A 179 8.85 15.28 -14.32
N SER A 180 8.74 14.76 -13.09
CA SER A 180 9.78 14.93 -12.07
C SER A 180 11.13 14.40 -12.53
N GLY A 181 11.16 13.20 -13.13
CA GLY A 181 12.37 12.62 -13.70
C GLY A 181 12.94 13.46 -14.85
N ILE A 182 12.10 13.93 -15.78
CA ILE A 182 12.54 14.77 -16.91
C ILE A 182 13.22 16.04 -16.42
N VAL A 183 12.66 16.73 -15.43
CA VAL A 183 13.26 17.95 -14.87
C VAL A 183 14.65 17.66 -14.29
N ILE A 184 14.82 16.56 -13.57
CA ILE A 184 16.14 16.15 -13.02
C ILE A 184 17.13 15.81 -14.16
N MET A 185 16.66 15.12 -15.20
CA MET A 185 17.50 14.70 -16.34
C MET A 185 18.08 15.88 -17.13
N LEU A 186 17.45 17.07 -17.09
CA LEU A 186 17.96 18.27 -17.76
C LEU A 186 19.34 18.72 -17.25
N ASP A 187 19.72 18.32 -16.04
CA ASP A 187 21.03 18.59 -15.45
C ASP A 187 22.04 17.47 -15.71
N ASN A 188 22.14 17.00 -16.97
CA ASN A 188 23.02 15.92 -17.43
C ASN A 188 22.84 14.55 -16.73
N LYS A 189 21.66 14.29 -16.14
CA LYS A 189 21.35 13.04 -15.43
C LYS A 189 20.46 12.09 -16.26
N VAL A 190 20.68 12.00 -17.56
CA VAL A 190 19.80 11.27 -18.50
C VAL A 190 19.68 9.78 -18.16
N GLU A 191 20.70 9.17 -17.53
CA GLU A 191 20.67 7.75 -17.14
C GLU A 191 19.70 7.48 -15.98
N LEU A 192 19.11 8.52 -15.37
CA LEU A 192 18.00 8.38 -14.43
C LEU A 192 16.81 7.65 -15.09
N LEU A 193 16.71 7.74 -16.41
CA LEU A 193 15.73 7.03 -17.23
C LEU A 193 15.76 5.51 -16.97
N TYR A 194 16.91 4.90 -16.68
CA TYR A 194 16.98 3.46 -16.41
C TYR A 194 16.15 3.06 -15.19
N TYR A 195 16.25 3.83 -14.10
CA TYR A 195 15.47 3.59 -12.88
C TYR A 195 14.00 3.93 -13.07
N GLY A 196 13.72 5.05 -13.75
CA GLY A 196 12.35 5.45 -14.07
C GLY A 196 11.62 4.42 -14.93
N LEU A 197 12.28 3.89 -15.97
CA LEU A 197 11.73 2.84 -16.82
C LEU A 197 11.58 1.52 -16.07
N ALA A 198 12.55 1.12 -15.24
CA ALA A 198 12.44 -0.10 -14.43
C ALA A 198 11.26 -0.03 -13.46
N GLY A 199 11.08 1.11 -12.79
CA GLY A 199 9.95 1.33 -11.88
C GLY A 199 8.60 1.45 -12.60
N ALA A 200 8.55 2.13 -13.76
CA ALA A 200 7.33 2.22 -14.58
C ALA A 200 6.92 0.85 -15.17
N PHE A 201 7.90 0.12 -15.70
CA PHE A 201 7.71 -1.24 -16.20
C PHE A 201 7.18 -2.15 -15.10
N SER A 202 7.83 -2.12 -13.92
CA SER A 202 7.42 -2.92 -12.79
C SER A 202 6.03 -2.52 -12.31
N GLY A 203 5.76 -1.23 -12.09
CA GLY A 203 4.46 -0.76 -11.59
C GLY A 203 3.28 -1.10 -12.51
N TYR A 204 3.48 -1.11 -13.83
CA TYR A 204 2.44 -1.49 -14.78
C TYR A 204 2.31 -3.02 -14.93
N PHE A 205 3.42 -3.70 -15.24
CA PHE A 205 3.40 -5.13 -15.57
C PHE A 205 3.42 -6.05 -14.35
N TYR A 206 3.52 -5.51 -13.13
CA TYR A 206 3.39 -6.30 -11.91
C TYR A 206 2.09 -7.10 -11.91
N THR A 207 0.95 -6.45 -12.14
CA THR A 207 -0.35 -7.10 -12.36
C THR A 207 -0.84 -7.04 -13.81
N GLY A 208 -0.38 -6.05 -14.59
CA GLY A 208 -0.86 -5.82 -15.94
C GLY A 208 -0.47 -6.92 -16.95
N TYR A 209 -1.36 -7.16 -17.90
CA TYR A 209 -1.12 -8.04 -19.04
C TYR A 209 -0.16 -7.41 -20.06
N PRO A 210 0.61 -8.23 -20.82
CA PRO A 210 0.57 -9.70 -20.86
C PRO A 210 1.48 -10.40 -19.82
N LEU A 211 2.32 -9.64 -19.09
CA LEU A 211 3.36 -10.24 -18.26
C LEU A 211 2.85 -10.74 -16.91
N ARG A 212 2.05 -9.92 -16.19
CA ARG A 212 1.47 -10.24 -14.88
C ARG A 212 2.52 -10.85 -13.94
N LEU A 213 3.58 -10.10 -13.65
CA LEU A 213 4.81 -10.57 -12.99
C LEU A 213 4.56 -11.14 -11.58
N VAL A 214 3.52 -10.66 -10.88
CA VAL A 214 3.06 -11.21 -9.60
C VAL A 214 2.65 -12.69 -9.71
N ALA A 215 2.18 -13.14 -10.87
CA ALA A 215 1.75 -14.52 -11.10
C ALA A 215 2.89 -15.46 -11.54
N ARG A 216 4.15 -15.03 -11.42
CA ARG A 216 5.33 -15.73 -11.98
C ARG A 216 6.22 -16.32 -10.90
N LYS A 217 5.65 -16.97 -9.88
CA LYS A 217 6.35 -17.83 -8.91
C LYS A 217 7.61 -17.19 -8.29
N GLY A 218 7.50 -15.96 -7.79
CA GLY A 218 8.60 -15.28 -7.08
C GLY A 218 9.17 -14.04 -7.77
N ILE A 219 8.90 -13.86 -9.06
CA ILE A 219 9.38 -12.68 -9.79
C ILE A 219 8.74 -11.40 -9.24
N GLY A 220 7.46 -11.44 -8.84
CA GLY A 220 6.80 -10.28 -8.23
C GLY A 220 7.46 -9.84 -6.93
N GLU A 221 7.72 -10.78 -6.03
CA GLU A 221 8.35 -10.55 -4.74
C GLU A 221 9.79 -10.03 -4.88
N LEU A 222 10.54 -10.59 -5.83
CA LEU A 222 11.87 -10.12 -6.19
C LEU A 222 11.84 -8.69 -6.72
N LEU A 223 10.92 -8.38 -7.65
CA LEU A 223 10.78 -7.05 -8.21
C LEU A 223 10.39 -6.02 -7.17
N ILE A 224 9.52 -6.37 -6.22
CA ILE A 224 9.16 -5.46 -5.13
C ILE A 224 10.40 -5.19 -4.26
N GLY A 225 11.18 -6.21 -3.93
CA GLY A 225 12.42 -6.01 -3.17
C GLY A 225 13.43 -5.14 -3.90
N LEU A 226 13.64 -5.38 -5.20
CA LEU A 226 14.54 -4.58 -6.03
C LEU A 226 14.07 -3.13 -6.17
N ASN A 227 12.79 -2.91 -6.49
CA ASN A 227 12.25 -1.59 -6.77
C ASN A 227 12.15 -0.72 -5.53
N TYR A 228 11.81 -1.26 -4.36
CA TYR A 228 11.66 -0.49 -3.11
C TYR A 228 12.93 -0.47 -2.24
N GLY A 229 14.00 -1.13 -2.68
CA GLY A 229 15.30 -1.10 -2.04
C GLY A 229 16.38 -0.69 -3.03
N PRO A 230 17.18 -1.63 -3.55
CA PRO A 230 18.38 -1.33 -4.34
C PRO A 230 18.21 -0.35 -5.51
N LEU A 231 17.16 -0.48 -6.31
CA LEU A 231 16.93 0.43 -7.44
C LEU A 231 16.47 1.81 -6.98
N MET A 232 15.68 1.89 -5.91
CA MET A 232 15.22 3.16 -5.36
C MET A 232 16.36 3.93 -4.72
N THR A 233 17.19 3.27 -3.92
CA THR A 233 18.31 3.91 -3.23
C THR A 233 19.39 4.33 -4.22
N MET A 234 19.77 3.46 -5.16
CA MET A 234 20.74 3.79 -6.20
C MET A 234 20.22 4.86 -7.16
N GLY A 235 18.94 4.80 -7.54
CA GLY A 235 18.30 5.82 -8.37
C GLY A 235 18.18 7.18 -7.69
N ALA A 236 17.90 7.21 -6.38
CA ALA A 236 17.90 8.44 -5.60
C ALA A 236 19.30 9.05 -5.49
N ILE A 237 20.33 8.24 -5.24
CA ILE A 237 21.72 8.70 -5.27
C ILE A 237 22.06 9.27 -6.65
N TYR A 238 21.79 8.54 -7.73
CA TYR A 238 22.08 9.01 -9.09
C TYR A 238 21.35 10.31 -9.40
N ALA A 239 20.07 10.45 -9.01
CA ALA A 239 19.31 11.67 -9.23
C ALA A 239 19.89 12.88 -8.50
N MET A 240 20.47 12.67 -7.31
CA MET A 240 21.04 13.75 -6.49
C MET A 240 22.50 14.07 -6.87
N SER A 241 23.31 13.07 -7.23
CA SER A 241 24.77 13.21 -7.43
C SER A 241 25.25 13.03 -8.88
N GLY A 242 24.41 12.46 -9.75
CA GLY A 242 24.80 12.03 -11.10
C GLY A 242 25.67 10.77 -11.13
N THR A 243 25.86 10.09 -10.00
CA THR A 243 26.79 8.94 -9.90
C THR A 243 26.05 7.62 -9.63
N HIS A 244 26.40 6.59 -10.39
CA HIS A 244 25.95 5.21 -10.16
C HIS A 244 26.77 4.58 -9.02
N SER A 245 26.16 4.40 -7.84
CA SER A 245 26.82 3.80 -6.67
C SER A 245 26.32 2.39 -6.39
N TRP A 246 27.20 1.38 -6.54
CA TRP A 246 26.88 0.01 -6.14
C TRP A 246 26.72 -0.14 -4.64
N ASP A 247 27.41 0.68 -3.86
CA ASP A 247 27.22 0.72 -2.41
C ASP A 247 25.80 1.21 -2.06
N ALA A 248 25.26 2.18 -2.81
CA ALA A 248 23.87 2.60 -2.67
C ALA A 248 22.87 1.49 -3.05
N PHE A 249 23.19 0.70 -4.07
CA PHE A 249 22.39 -0.48 -4.44
C PHE A 249 22.38 -1.51 -3.30
N LEU A 250 23.54 -1.85 -2.76
CA LEU A 250 23.67 -2.78 -1.63
C LEU A 250 22.99 -2.23 -0.38
N PHE A 251 23.12 -0.93 -0.11
CA PHE A 251 22.47 -0.23 1.00
C PHE A 251 20.95 -0.40 0.99
N GLY A 252 20.34 -0.44 -0.19
CA GLY A 252 18.90 -0.63 -0.34
C GLY A 252 18.39 -2.04 -0.05
N ILE A 253 19.26 -3.07 -0.03
CA ILE A 253 18.88 -4.48 0.16
C ILE A 253 18.01 -4.70 1.40
N PRO A 254 18.41 -4.29 2.63
CA PRO A 254 17.58 -4.52 3.81
C PRO A 254 16.20 -3.88 3.72
N LEU A 255 16.10 -2.66 3.19
CA LEU A 255 14.83 -1.95 3.04
C LEU A 255 13.93 -2.60 1.99
N GLY A 256 14.53 -3.09 0.90
CA GLY A 256 13.85 -3.88 -0.12
C GLY A 256 13.28 -5.19 0.46
N ILE A 257 14.08 -5.95 1.20
CA ILE A 257 13.64 -7.21 1.84
C ILE A 257 12.49 -6.94 2.82
N LEU A 258 12.58 -5.89 3.64
CA LEU A 258 11.51 -5.52 4.56
C LEU A 258 10.23 -5.11 3.82
N THR A 259 10.35 -4.41 2.68
CA THR A 259 9.19 -4.11 1.84
C THR A 259 8.59 -5.36 1.21
N THR A 260 9.43 -6.30 0.74
CA THR A 260 8.97 -7.61 0.30
C THR A 260 8.27 -8.37 1.42
N ALA A 261 8.70 -8.25 2.68
CA ALA A 261 8.01 -8.86 3.81
C ALA A 261 6.60 -8.28 4.03
N ILE A 262 6.40 -6.97 3.81
CA ILE A 262 5.07 -6.33 3.83
C ILE A 262 4.18 -6.94 2.75
N LEU A 263 4.68 -7.08 1.53
CA LEU A 263 3.94 -7.75 0.46
C LEU A 263 3.63 -9.21 0.84
N TRP A 264 4.65 -9.94 1.31
CA TRP A 264 4.59 -11.35 1.63
C TRP A 264 3.49 -11.64 2.63
N ILE A 265 3.41 -10.89 3.73
CA ILE A 265 2.36 -11.09 4.74
C ILE A 265 0.97 -10.70 4.22
N ASN A 266 0.87 -9.69 3.35
CA ASN A 266 -0.39 -9.29 2.73
C ASN A 266 -0.94 -10.34 1.75
N GLN A 267 -0.09 -11.23 1.22
CA GLN A 267 -0.50 -12.31 0.34
C GLN A 267 -1.11 -13.53 1.06
N PHE A 268 -0.93 -13.66 2.39
CA PHE A 268 -1.44 -14.83 3.12
C PHE A 268 -2.97 -14.90 3.11
N PRO A 269 -3.69 -13.81 3.45
CA PRO A 269 -5.15 -13.85 3.44
C PRO A 269 -5.74 -14.10 2.05
N ASP A 270 -5.08 -13.54 1.03
CA ASP A 270 -5.58 -13.54 -0.34
C ASP A 270 -5.19 -14.83 -1.10
N SER A 271 -4.33 -15.68 -0.53
CA SER A 271 -3.74 -16.86 -1.18
C SER A 271 -4.77 -17.77 -1.88
N LYS A 272 -5.92 -18.06 -1.25
CA LYS A 272 -6.96 -18.89 -1.88
C LYS A 272 -7.62 -18.20 -3.09
N ALA A 273 -7.93 -16.91 -2.97
CA ALA A 273 -8.53 -16.15 -4.07
C ALA A 273 -7.53 -15.97 -5.21
N ASP A 274 -6.27 -15.67 -4.86
CA ASP A 274 -5.16 -15.52 -5.79
C ASP A 274 -4.86 -16.82 -6.54
N GLU A 275 -4.94 -17.98 -5.88
CA GLU A 275 -4.82 -19.29 -6.54
C GLU A 275 -5.91 -19.50 -7.61
N ILE A 276 -7.17 -19.22 -7.28
CA ILE A 276 -8.32 -19.33 -8.20
C ILE A 276 -8.16 -18.38 -9.39
N ALA A 277 -7.65 -17.17 -9.15
CA ALA A 277 -7.40 -16.17 -10.19
C ALA A 277 -6.14 -16.44 -11.02
N GLY A 278 -5.40 -17.53 -10.76
CA GLY A 278 -4.15 -17.89 -11.43
C GLY A 278 -2.97 -16.99 -11.08
N LYS A 279 -3.04 -16.27 -9.96
CA LYS A 279 -2.00 -15.39 -9.43
C LYS A 279 -1.00 -16.22 -8.61
N HIS A 280 -0.21 -17.04 -9.28
CA HIS A 280 0.73 -17.98 -8.65
C HIS A 280 2.01 -17.30 -8.12
N HIS A 281 1.86 -16.43 -7.13
CA HIS A 281 2.95 -15.86 -6.35
C HIS A 281 3.53 -16.89 -5.36
N LEU A 282 4.64 -16.60 -4.68
CA LEU A 282 5.34 -17.60 -3.86
C LEU A 282 4.51 -18.11 -2.69
N VAL A 283 3.71 -17.25 -2.06
CA VAL A 283 2.83 -17.69 -0.96
C VAL A 283 1.77 -18.71 -1.41
N VAL A 284 1.24 -18.59 -2.64
CA VAL A 284 0.36 -19.61 -3.24
C VAL A 284 1.15 -20.89 -3.54
N VAL A 285 2.33 -20.77 -4.16
CA VAL A 285 3.12 -21.92 -4.63
C VAL A 285 3.68 -22.75 -3.47
N LEU A 286 4.11 -22.10 -2.39
CA LEU A 286 4.71 -22.76 -1.23
C LEU A 286 3.65 -23.27 -0.25
N GLY A 287 2.47 -22.66 -0.24
CA GLY A 287 1.43 -22.87 0.78
C GLY A 287 1.74 -22.14 2.08
N LEU A 288 0.69 -21.83 2.85
CA LEU A 288 0.77 -20.93 4.01
C LEU A 288 1.78 -21.37 5.08
N GLU A 289 1.89 -22.67 5.35
CA GLU A 289 2.82 -23.19 6.36
C GLU A 289 4.28 -22.91 6.00
N LYS A 290 4.72 -23.26 4.79
CA LYS A 290 6.09 -22.99 4.33
C LYS A 290 6.33 -21.50 4.18
N SER A 291 5.33 -20.75 3.74
CA SER A 291 5.40 -19.30 3.64
C SER A 291 5.58 -18.61 5.00
N SER A 292 5.06 -19.19 6.08
CA SER A 292 5.27 -18.67 7.44
C SER A 292 6.74 -18.72 7.85
N TRP A 293 7.45 -19.80 7.50
CA TRP A 293 8.90 -19.89 7.62
C TRP A 293 9.64 -18.97 6.64
N GLY A 294 9.09 -18.79 5.43
CA GLY A 294 9.59 -17.80 4.47
C GLY A 294 9.56 -16.37 5.02
N TYR A 295 8.54 -16.00 5.80
CA TYR A 295 8.48 -14.71 6.48
C TYR A 295 9.61 -14.55 7.50
N LEU A 296 9.88 -15.57 8.33
CA LEU A 296 11.03 -15.57 9.23
C LEU A 296 12.35 -15.42 8.46
N PHE A 297 12.50 -16.12 7.33
CA PHE A 297 13.67 -16.01 6.48
C PHE A 297 13.88 -14.58 5.96
N LEU A 298 12.82 -13.91 5.49
CA LEU A 298 12.90 -12.50 5.06
C LEU A 298 13.34 -11.59 6.21
N MET A 299 12.82 -11.80 7.41
CA MET A 299 13.24 -11.02 8.59
C MET A 299 14.72 -11.24 8.88
N LEU A 300 15.16 -12.49 9.02
CA LEU A 300 16.57 -12.80 9.28
C LEU A 300 17.48 -12.24 8.16
N ALA A 301 17.10 -12.40 6.89
CA ALA A 301 17.86 -11.88 5.76
C ALA A 301 17.98 -10.35 5.79
N ALA A 302 16.91 -9.62 6.12
CA ALA A 302 16.96 -8.16 6.26
C ALA A 302 17.96 -7.73 7.34
N PHE A 303 17.85 -8.28 8.56
CA PHE A 303 18.73 -7.89 9.67
C PHE A 303 20.18 -8.37 9.48
N SER A 304 20.39 -9.56 8.91
CA SER A 304 21.72 -10.04 8.52
C SER A 304 22.34 -9.17 7.44
N SER A 305 21.55 -8.65 6.49
CA SER A 305 22.06 -7.74 5.47
C SER A 305 22.49 -6.40 6.03
N ILE A 306 21.80 -5.85 7.05
CA ILE A 306 22.24 -4.64 7.78
C ILE A 306 23.62 -4.88 8.41
N TYR A 307 23.78 -6.00 9.11
CA TYR A 307 25.05 -6.35 9.73
C TYR A 307 26.16 -6.55 8.67
N ALA A 308 25.85 -7.19 7.54
CA ALA A 308 26.80 -7.34 6.45
C ALA A 308 27.24 -5.97 5.88
N LEU A 309 26.32 -5.02 5.69
CA LEU A 309 26.68 -3.67 5.21
C LEU A 309 27.67 -2.97 6.14
N PHE A 310 27.55 -3.18 7.45
CA PHE A 310 28.50 -2.66 8.45
C PHE A 310 29.86 -3.35 8.32
N GLU A 311 29.89 -4.69 8.26
CA GLU A 311 31.15 -5.45 8.16
C GLU A 311 31.92 -5.14 6.86
N TYR A 312 31.22 -4.89 5.76
CA TYR A 312 31.81 -4.47 4.49
C TYR A 312 32.07 -2.95 4.42
N LYS A 313 31.87 -2.20 5.51
CA LYS A 313 32.12 -0.75 5.64
C LYS A 313 31.31 0.14 4.68
N ILE A 314 30.19 -0.38 4.17
CA ILE A 314 29.25 0.39 3.35
C ILE A 314 28.49 1.38 4.24
N VAL A 315 28.15 0.97 5.46
CA VAL A 315 27.56 1.83 6.50
C VAL A 315 28.45 1.89 7.73
N GLU A 316 28.29 2.92 8.55
CA GLU A 316 29.03 3.07 9.81
C GLU A 316 28.32 2.38 10.98
N GLU A 317 28.98 2.34 12.15
CA GLU A 317 28.48 1.61 13.32
C GLU A 317 27.10 2.07 13.79
N GLY A 318 26.75 3.35 13.56
CA GLY A 318 25.44 3.90 13.86
C GLY A 318 24.29 3.15 13.18
N ALA A 319 24.52 2.58 11.99
CA ALA A 319 23.51 1.78 11.29
C ALA A 319 23.06 0.53 12.09
N LEU A 320 23.90 0.01 12.98
CA LEU A 320 23.58 -1.12 13.85
C LEU A 320 22.46 -0.80 14.85
N LEU A 321 22.14 0.48 15.08
CA LEU A 321 20.98 0.89 15.86
C LEU A 321 19.67 0.30 15.30
N SER A 322 19.60 0.12 13.98
CA SER A 322 18.44 -0.48 13.31
C SER A 322 18.19 -1.94 13.69
N LEU A 323 19.20 -2.64 14.23
CA LEU A 323 19.07 -4.01 14.76
C LEU A 323 18.18 -4.09 16.00
N LEU A 324 17.88 -2.97 16.67
CA LEU A 324 16.88 -2.92 17.74
C LEU A 324 15.46 -3.31 17.28
N GLY A 325 15.20 -3.30 15.96
CA GLY A 325 13.96 -3.84 15.40
C GLY A 325 13.89 -5.38 15.39
N LEU A 326 15.03 -6.08 15.53
CA LEU A 326 15.11 -7.54 15.39
C LEU A 326 14.26 -8.30 16.43
N PRO A 327 14.23 -7.94 17.74
CA PRO A 327 13.38 -8.63 18.70
C PRO A 327 11.88 -8.57 18.33
N VAL A 328 11.43 -7.42 17.82
CA VAL A 328 10.05 -7.25 17.35
C VAL A 328 9.79 -8.08 16.09
N ALA A 329 10.76 -8.13 15.18
CA ALA A 329 10.69 -8.97 13.98
C ALA A 329 10.62 -10.46 14.30
N LEU A 330 11.40 -10.94 15.26
CA LEU A 330 11.36 -12.32 15.73
C LEU A 330 10.05 -12.65 16.44
N TYR A 331 9.53 -11.73 17.25
CA TYR A 331 8.21 -11.88 17.88
C TYR A 331 7.10 -12.04 16.85
N TYR A 332 7.03 -11.18 15.83
CA TYR A 332 6.02 -11.32 14.78
C TYR A 332 6.28 -12.53 13.88
N SER A 333 7.53 -12.95 13.69
CA SER A 333 7.83 -14.20 12.97
C SER A 333 7.28 -15.42 13.72
N TYR A 334 7.48 -15.47 15.04
CA TYR A 334 6.85 -16.48 15.90
C TYR A 334 5.31 -16.41 15.79
N TRP A 335 4.73 -15.20 15.84
CA TRP A 335 3.29 -15.02 15.69
C TRP A 335 2.77 -15.57 14.36
N VAL A 336 3.43 -15.27 13.24
CA VAL A 336 3.05 -15.74 11.90
C VAL A 336 3.14 -17.26 11.82
N ILE A 337 4.20 -17.88 12.32
CA ILE A 337 4.36 -19.35 12.30
C ILE A 337 3.25 -20.06 13.07
N ASN A 338 2.75 -19.48 14.16
CA ASN A 338 1.70 -20.09 14.97
C ASN A 338 0.27 -19.75 14.52
N ASN A 339 0.09 -18.68 13.75
CA ASN A 339 -1.25 -18.12 13.43
C ASN A 339 -1.47 -17.86 11.93
N TYR A 340 -0.68 -18.46 11.03
CA TYR A 340 -0.71 -18.18 9.58
C TYR A 340 -2.06 -18.44 8.90
N ASN A 341 -2.93 -19.26 9.51
CA ASN A 341 -4.24 -19.63 8.99
C ASN A 341 -5.41 -19.07 9.81
N THR A 342 -5.14 -18.18 10.78
CA THR A 342 -6.17 -17.57 11.64
C THR A 342 -6.35 -16.08 11.33
N ARG A 343 -7.44 -15.50 11.84
CA ARG A 343 -7.69 -14.06 11.71
C ARG A 343 -6.71 -13.21 12.53
N GLU A 344 -5.99 -13.80 13.47
CA GLU A 344 -5.01 -13.11 14.30
C GLU A 344 -3.77 -12.68 13.50
N LEU A 345 -3.59 -13.20 12.28
CA LEU A 345 -2.57 -12.76 11.33
C LEU A 345 -2.65 -11.25 11.03
N ALA A 346 -3.83 -10.64 11.17
CA ALA A 346 -4.04 -9.19 11.03
C ALA A 346 -3.01 -8.35 11.81
N GLY A 347 -2.68 -8.81 13.03
CA GLY A 347 -1.71 -8.15 13.88
C GLY A 347 -0.31 -8.16 13.28
N ALA A 348 0.05 -9.26 12.60
CA ALA A 348 1.33 -9.38 11.90
C ALA A 348 1.43 -8.41 10.72
N ASN A 349 0.37 -8.20 9.91
CA ASN A 349 0.43 -7.23 8.80
C ASN A 349 0.79 -5.82 9.29
N TRP A 350 0.14 -5.35 10.36
CA TRP A 350 0.48 -4.06 10.98
C TRP A 350 1.87 -4.09 11.62
N GLY A 351 2.22 -5.19 12.28
CA GLY A 351 3.54 -5.44 12.85
C GLY A 351 4.66 -5.31 11.83
N THR A 352 4.50 -5.91 10.65
CA THR A 352 5.50 -5.86 9.56
C THR A 352 5.69 -4.45 9.03
N ILE A 353 4.62 -3.67 8.86
CA ILE A 353 4.71 -2.24 8.50
C ILE A 353 5.46 -1.48 9.59
N GLY A 354 5.16 -1.77 10.86
CA GLY A 354 5.86 -1.20 12.01
C GLY A 354 7.35 -1.54 12.06
N ILE A 355 7.72 -2.79 11.80
CA ILE A 355 9.12 -3.25 11.74
C ILE A 355 9.86 -2.49 10.64
N HIS A 356 9.30 -2.44 9.42
CA HIS A 356 9.88 -1.68 8.32
C HIS A 356 10.09 -0.21 8.70
N ALA A 357 9.08 0.42 9.29
CA ALA A 357 9.14 1.83 9.70
C ALA A 357 10.19 2.08 10.79
N ILE A 358 10.17 1.30 11.88
CA ILE A 358 11.08 1.45 13.01
C ILE A 358 12.52 1.17 12.58
N THR A 359 12.77 0.05 11.90
CA THR A 359 14.11 -0.30 11.42
C THR A 359 14.65 0.75 10.46
N GLY A 360 13.83 1.24 9.52
CA GLY A 360 14.23 2.29 8.59
C GLY A 360 14.52 3.63 9.26
N LEU A 361 13.69 4.06 10.22
CA LEU A 361 13.92 5.30 10.97
C LEU A 361 15.18 5.21 11.85
N LEU A 362 15.38 4.09 12.53
CA LEU A 362 16.59 3.86 13.32
C LEU A 362 17.83 3.79 12.44
N LEU A 363 17.73 3.26 11.21
CA LEU A 363 18.81 3.28 10.23
C LEU A 363 19.17 4.71 9.81
N ILE A 364 18.16 5.54 9.49
CA ILE A 364 18.33 6.96 9.14
C ILE A 364 19.00 7.73 10.29
N ILE A 365 18.48 7.57 11.52
CA ILE A 365 19.03 8.22 12.71
C ILE A 365 20.46 7.74 12.96
N GLY A 366 20.69 6.43 12.89
CA GLY A 366 21.99 5.83 13.12
C GLY A 366 23.08 6.39 12.21
N ILE A 367 22.80 6.47 10.90
CA ILE A 367 23.77 6.97 9.90
C ILE A 367 23.92 8.49 9.95
N GLY A 368 22.89 9.22 10.39
CA GLY A 368 22.90 10.68 10.39
C GLY A 368 23.59 11.33 11.61
N TYR A 369 23.77 10.60 12.70
CA TYR A 369 24.22 11.15 13.99
C TYR A 369 25.50 10.53 14.56
N ILE A 370 25.91 9.36 14.05
CA ILE A 370 27.10 8.62 14.43
C ILE A 370 27.90 8.43 13.15
#